data_AF-A0A089WPV0-F1
#
_entry.id   AF-A0A089WPV0-F1
#
_cell.length_a   1.000
_cell.length_b   1.000
_cell.length_c   1.000
_cell.angle_alpha   90.00
_cell.angle_beta   90.00
_cell.angle_gamma   90.00
#
_symmetry.space_group_name_H-M   'P 1'
#
loop_
_entity.id
_entity.type
_entity.pdbx_description
1 polymer ?
#
loop_
_entity_poly.entity_id
_entity_poly.type
_entity_poly.pdbx_seq_one_letter_code
_entity_poly.pdbx_strand_id
1 'polypeptide(L)' 'MKKIVPDPPHLTLIQTSSLPADLIPPDALAVANDLLLSIHQALNDYCHTHPTAPALNKLRNAAHSANTASALITHALTGM' A
#
# COMPACT_ATOMS: atom_id res chain seq x y z
N MET A 1 25.92 -36.20 8.72
CA MET A 1 26.06 -34.76 8.45
C MET A 1 24.74 -34.27 7.86
N LYS A 2 23.96 -33.46 8.58
CA LYS A 2 22.68 -32.95 8.07
C LYS A 2 23.00 -31.79 7.12
N LYS A 3 22.81 -32.02 5.82
CA LYS A 3 23.01 -31.00 4.80
C LYS A 3 21.98 -29.89 5.06
N ILE A 4 22.45 -28.74 5.55
CA ILE A 4 21.61 -27.56 5.71
C ILE A 4 21.27 -27.11 4.29
N VAL A 5 20.01 -27.33 3.90
CA VAL A 5 19.48 -26.79 2.65
C VAL A 5 19.12 -25.34 2.95
N PRO A 6 19.64 -24.36 2.21
CA PRO A 6 19.20 -22.98 2.35
C PRO A 6 17.71 -22.91 2.01
N ASP A 7 16.90 -22.33 2.90
CA ASP A 7 15.51 -22.02 2.59
C ASP A 7 15.44 -21.17 1.31
N PRO A 8 14.51 -21.46 0.38
CA PRO A 8 14.40 -20.71 -0.85
C PRO A 8 14.09 -19.24 -0.54
N PRO A 9 14.63 -18.29 -1.33
CA PRO A 9 14.35 -16.88 -1.12
C PRO A 9 12.86 -16.64 -1.26
N HIS A 10 12.24 -16.12 -0.19
CA HIS A 10 10.88 -15.59 -0.25
C HIS A 10 10.89 -14.42 -1.21
N LEU A 11 10.60 -14.68 -2.49
CA LEU A 11 10.33 -13.65 -3.47
C LEU A 11 9.07 -12.94 -2.99
N THR A 12 9.24 -11.84 -2.25
CA THR A 12 8.19 -10.87 -2.01
C THR A 12 7.75 -10.38 -3.38
N LEU A 13 6.65 -10.95 -3.87
CA LEU A 13 6.01 -10.60 -5.12
C LEU A 13 5.67 -9.12 -5.03
N ILE A 14 6.52 -8.26 -5.60
CA ILE A 14 6.17 -6.86 -5.80
C ILE A 14 5.09 -6.90 -6.87
N GLN A 15 3.83 -6.87 -6.44
CA GLN A 15 2.70 -6.75 -7.35
C GLN A 15 2.76 -5.35 -7.97
N THR A 16 3.45 -5.24 -9.10
CA THR A 16 3.28 -4.08 -9.97
C THR A 16 1.93 -4.25 -10.65
N SER A 17 0.90 -3.60 -10.12
CA SER A 17 -0.38 -3.49 -10.78
C SER A 17 -0.17 -2.77 -12.12
N SER A 18 -0.21 -3.53 -13.23
CA SER A 18 -0.20 -2.96 -14.57
C SER A 18 -1.43 -2.07 -14.72
N LEU A 19 -1.21 -0.76 -14.73
CA LEU A 19 -2.27 0.22 -14.99
C LEU A 19 -2.67 0.11 -16.48
N PRO A 20 -3.97 -0.04 -16.80
CA PRO A 20 -4.43 0.07 -18.17
C PRO A 20 -3.98 1.39 -18.79
N ALA A 21 -3.40 1.35 -19.99
CA ALA A 21 -2.85 2.54 -20.65
C ALA A 21 -3.91 3.58 -21.05
N ASP A 22 -5.20 3.25 -20.94
CA ASP A 22 -6.33 4.05 -21.44
C ASP A 22 -7.40 4.29 -20.36
N LEU A 23 -6.95 4.63 -19.15
CA LEU A 23 -7.84 5.01 -18.04
C LEU A 23 -8.37 6.43 -18.25
N ILE A 24 -9.69 6.60 -18.30
CA ILE A 24 -10.30 7.92 -18.20
C ILE A 24 -10.03 8.51 -16.80
N PRO A 25 -9.96 9.85 -16.64
CA PRO A 25 -9.63 10.48 -15.36
C PRO A 25 -10.38 9.99 -14.12
N PRO A 26 -11.72 9.76 -14.14
CA PRO A 26 -12.42 9.25 -12.97
C PRO A 26 -12.01 7.80 -12.61
N ASP A 27 -11.76 6.96 -13.60
CA ASP A 27 -11.33 5.58 -13.40
C ASP A 27 -9.90 5.54 -12.87
N ALA A 28 -9.01 6.41 -13.38
CA ALA A 28 -7.65 6.56 -12.86
C ALA A 28 -7.66 6.98 -11.38
N LEU A 29 -8.56 7.90 -11.00
CA LEU A 29 -8.74 8.33 -9.61
C LEU A 29 -9.29 7.19 -8.74
N ALA A 30 -10.25 6.41 -9.23
CA ALA A 30 -10.77 5.25 -8.51
C ALA A 30 -9.67 4.21 -8.25
N VAL A 31 -8.86 3.88 -9.26
CA VAL A 31 -7.72 2.97 -9.11
C VAL A 31 -6.68 3.53 -8.14
N ALA A 32 -6.39 4.83 -8.21
CA ALA A 32 -5.48 5.48 -7.26
C ALA A 32 -6.01 5.40 -5.82
N ASN A 33 -7.33 5.54 -5.63
CA ASN A 33 -7.96 5.41 -4.33
C ASN A 33 -7.78 3.99 -3.75
N ASP A 34 -8.04 2.96 -4.55
CA ASP A 34 -7.88 1.56 -4.13
C ASP A 34 -6.43 1.24 -3.76
N LEU A 35 -5.47 1.76 -4.54
CA LEU A 35 -4.03 1.60 -4.22
C LEU A 35 -3.67 2.25 -2.88
N LEU A 36 -4.18 3.46 -2.61
CA LEU A 36 -3.91 4.16 -1.34
C LEU A 36 -4.52 3.42 -0.15
N LEU A 37 -5.73 2.86 -0.30
CA LEU A 37 -6.36 2.03 0.73
C LEU A 37 -5.55 0.76 1.00
N SER A 38 -5.08 0.08 -0.06
CA SER A 38 -4.21 -1.09 0.07
C SER A 38 -2.89 -0.75 0.77
N ILE A 39 -2.27 0.39 0.46
CA ILE A 39 -1.05 0.86 1.13
C ILE A 39 -1.33 1.14 2.61
N HIS A 40 -2.44 1.82 2.91
CA HIS A 40 -2.83 2.11 4.29
C HIS A 40 -3.00 0.83 5.11
N GLN A 41 -3.70 -0.17 4.57
CA GLN A 41 -3.89 -1.47 5.22
C GLN A 41 -2.55 -2.19 5.44
N ALA A 42 -1.71 -2.30 4.42
CA ALA A 42 -0.41 -2.95 4.53
C ALA A 42 0.51 -2.29 5.57
N LEU A 43 0.52 -0.95 5.63
CA LEU A 43 1.28 -0.20 6.63
C LEU A 43 0.74 -0.42 8.04
N ASN A 44 -0.58 -0.47 8.21
CA ASN A 44 -1.22 -0.70 9.50
C ASN A 44 -0.92 -2.12 10.01
N ASP A 45 -1.05 -3.12 9.15
CA ASP A 45 -0.72 -4.52 9.47
C ASP A 45 0.76 -4.69 9.81
N TYR A 46 1.66 -4.02 9.08
CA TYR A 46 3.09 -4.01 9.39
C TYR A 46 3.36 -3.37 10.77
N CYS A 47 2.72 -2.25 11.08
CA CYS A 47 2.89 -1.58 12.37
C CYS A 47 2.35 -2.43 13.53
N HIS A 48 1.26 -3.15 13.32
CA HIS A 48 0.68 -4.05 14.33
C HIS A 48 1.58 -5.27 14.59
N THR A 49 2.16 -5.84 13.53
CA THR A 49 3.07 -6.99 13.62
C THR A 49 4.46 -6.64 14.15
N HIS A 50 4.90 -5.38 14.00
CA HIS A 50 6.25 -4.93 14.39
C HIS A 50 6.22 -3.70 15.33
N PRO A 51 5.71 -3.83 16.57
CA PRO A 51 5.46 -2.71 17.49
C PRO A 51 6.72 -1.99 17.99
N THR A 52 7.91 -2.53 17.73
CA THR A 52 9.20 -1.93 18.12
C THR A 52 10.08 -1.55 16.92
N ALA A 53 9.54 -1.55 15.69
CA ALA A 53 10.33 -1.19 14.53
C ALA A 53 10.77 0.30 14.59
N PRO A 54 12.06 0.61 14.31
CA PRO A 54 12.58 1.98 14.40
C PRO A 54 11.94 2.95 13.40
N ALA A 55 11.25 2.44 12.38
CA ALA A 55 10.57 3.22 11.35
C ALA A 55 9.08 3.50 11.62
N LEU A 56 8.52 3.05 12.76
CA LEU A 56 7.07 3.12 13.02
C LEU A 56 6.47 4.52 12.86
N ASN A 57 7.16 5.56 13.35
CA ASN A 57 6.65 6.93 13.20
C ASN A 57 6.55 7.37 11.72
N LYS A 58 7.52 6.96 10.89
CA LYS A 58 7.50 7.26 9.45
C LYS A 58 6.40 6.46 8.73
N LEU A 59 6.22 5.19 9.10
CA LEU A 59 5.17 4.34 8.54
C LEU A 59 3.77 4.81 8.94
N ARG A 60 3.59 5.28 10.17
CA ARG A 60 2.33 5.86 10.65
C ARG A 60 2.00 7.16 9.94
N ASN A 61 3.01 8.01 9.70
CA ASN A 61 2.83 9.21 8.90
C ASN A 61 2.43 8.86 7.46
N ALA A 62 3.11 7.89 6.83
CA ALA A 62 2.77 7.41 5.50
C ALA A 62 1.34 6.84 5.43
N ALA A 63 0.91 6.07 6.43
CA ALA A 63 -0.44 5.55 6.52
C ALA A 63 -1.47 6.69 6.64
N HIS A 64 -1.20 7.69 7.46
CA HIS A 64 -2.04 8.87 7.58
C HIS A 64 -2.15 9.64 6.26
N SER A 65 -1.02 9.91 5.59
CA SER A 65 -1.00 10.57 4.28
C SER A 65 -1.78 9.80 3.22
N ALA A 66 -1.66 8.47 3.18
CA ALA A 66 -2.41 7.62 2.25
C ALA A 66 -3.93 7.72 2.48
N ASN A 67 -4.37 7.72 3.75
CA ASN A 67 -5.78 7.88 4.10
C ASN A 67 -6.31 9.28 3.72
N THR A 68 -5.54 10.34 3.98
CA THR A 68 -5.92 11.71 3.61
C THR A 68 -6.01 11.86 2.09
N ALA A 69 -5.08 11.28 1.33
CA ALA A 69 -5.14 11.29 -0.13
C ALA A 69 -6.37 10.54 -0.66
N SER A 70 -6.73 9.40 -0.07
CA SER A 70 -7.96 8.66 -0.40
C SER A 70 -9.22 9.50 -0.15
N ALA A 71 -9.27 10.22 0.98
CA ALA A 71 -10.38 11.13 1.28
C ALA A 71 -10.49 12.28 0.26
N LEU A 72 -9.36 12.87 -0.16
CA LEU A 72 -9.33 13.93 -1.17
C LEU A 72 -9.77 13.43 -2.56
N ILE A 73 -9.35 12.23 -2.96
CA ILE A 73 -9.77 11.62 -4.22
C ILE A 73 -11.28 11.34 -4.19
N THR A 74 -11.78 10.78 -3.08
CA THR A 74 -13.21 10.53 -2.89
C THR A 74 -14.00 11.83 -3.01
N HIS A 75 -13.56 12.89 -2.32
CA HIS A 75 -14.15 14.23 -2.41
C HIS A 75 -14.18 14.74 -3.87
N ALA A 76 -13.05 14.66 -4.58
CA ALA A 76 -12.93 15.08 -5.98
C ALA A 76 -13.86 14.29 -6.93
N LEU A 77 -14.04 12.98 -6.68
CA LEU A 77 -14.95 12.14 -7.47
C LEU A 77 -16.43 12.43 -7.17
N THR A 78 -16.77 12.69 -5.91
CA THR A 78 -18.15 12.98 -5.50
C THR A 78 -18.59 14.43 -5.77
N GLY A 79 -17.65 15.35 -6.00
CA GLY A 79 -17.93 16.77 -6.27
C GLY A 79 -18.64 17.51 -5.12
N MET A 80 -18.64 16.95 -3.91
CA MET A 80 -19.29 17.49 -2.72
C MET A 80 -18.37 18.40 -1.93
#